data_AF-A0A926TQ88-F1
#
_entry.id   AF-A0A926TQ88-F1
#
_cell.length_a   1.000
_cell.length_b   1.000
_cell.length_c   1.000
_cell.angle_alpha   90.00
_cell.angle_beta   90.00
_cell.angle_gamma   90.00
#
_symmetry.space_group_name_H-M   'P 1'
#
loop_
_entity.id
_entity.type
_entity.pdbx_description
1 polymer ?
#
loop_
_entity_poly.entity_id
_entity_poly.type
_entity_poly.pdbx_seq_one_letter_code
_entity_poly.pdbx_strand_id
1 'polypeptide(L)'
;MPPFSKSVTISVACLSLGVTSALLIHRTQAQVPPTGTFTATQACPATQAINGKNPGNIKLTVGVLYAVVGFNNPQRQFVLLEVPQATPDRRWVKATCGDFQASGEVNPSPKPSPTLSPTPSPTSQPGSLLLPFFDTEDNPVSVDFPSGAQKDISPPPPQLEEFDRKILALCGGKFDAPVSNVKFRQLMTFYPDVVRDLKQVTDGELKPKRRSDSQFLDDLTAIWFEQKGFKHIFCGEQDGKSIGGLHFVGRYLEFQQNGVAGRILRTGNGRKATQEVVDGEIYTFGVAIVQNGRVIADNPIKGYPYTLNAQEMLLEATRGFKLFKSTSKESKGCLLTIAIPGTKPHQAVFVKKAGAIRTFYPDATPDTNRNGSCDQPTR
;
A
#
# COMPACT_ATOMS: atom_id res chain seq x y z
N MET A 1 -40.51 54.41 -46.99
CA MET A 1 -39.81 55.40 -46.13
C MET A 1 -38.94 54.67 -45.13
N PRO A 2 -37.61 54.58 -45.34
CA PRO A 2 -36.67 54.33 -44.26
C PRO A 2 -36.02 55.65 -43.81
N PRO A 3 -35.54 55.73 -42.56
CA PRO A 3 -34.41 56.60 -42.29
C PRO A 3 -33.23 55.84 -41.67
N PHE A 4 -32.10 56.01 -42.37
CA PHE A 4 -30.80 56.42 -41.86
C PHE A 4 -30.13 55.69 -40.68
N SER A 5 -29.10 54.95 -41.09
CA SER A 5 -27.83 54.63 -40.43
C SER A 5 -27.20 55.80 -39.65
N LYS A 6 -26.61 55.49 -38.48
CA LYS A 6 -25.33 56.06 -38.01
C LYS A 6 -24.53 55.02 -37.20
N SER A 7 -23.36 54.67 -37.69
CA SER A 7 -22.28 53.98 -36.97
C SER A 7 -21.63 54.92 -35.95
N VAL A 8 -21.25 54.39 -34.78
CA VAL A 8 -20.32 55.06 -33.86
C VAL A 8 -19.24 54.06 -33.46
N THR A 9 -18.02 54.35 -33.91
CA THR A 9 -16.78 53.68 -33.52
C THR A 9 -16.25 54.36 -32.26
N ILE A 10 -15.97 53.61 -31.20
CA ILE A 10 -15.17 54.10 -30.07
C ILE A 10 -14.00 53.15 -29.88
N SER A 11 -12.81 53.62 -30.27
CA SER A 11 -11.53 53.06 -29.88
C SER A 11 -11.19 53.55 -28.47
N VAL A 12 -10.89 52.62 -27.56
CA VAL A 12 -10.16 52.94 -26.32
C VAL A 12 -8.90 52.09 -26.29
N ALA A 13 -7.78 52.75 -26.51
CA ALA A 13 -6.47 52.26 -26.17
C ALA A 13 -6.22 52.53 -24.68
N CYS A 14 -5.88 51.51 -23.91
CA CYS A 14 -5.28 51.66 -22.60
C CYS A 14 -4.02 50.78 -22.53
N LEU A 15 -2.87 51.46 -22.60
CA LEU A 15 -1.57 50.95 -22.17
C LEU A 15 -1.57 50.85 -20.65
N SER A 16 -1.14 49.71 -20.09
CA SER A 16 -0.53 49.70 -18.76
C SER A 16 0.52 48.59 -18.64
N LEU A 17 1.65 49.01 -18.05
CA LEU A 17 2.93 48.33 -17.93
C LEU A 17 2.92 47.24 -16.84
N GLY A 18 3.54 46.10 -17.19
CA GLY A 18 4.58 45.38 -16.46
C GLY A 18 4.51 45.20 -14.93
N VAL A 19 4.35 43.93 -14.51
CA VAL A 19 5.20 43.25 -13.50
C VAL A 19 5.27 41.76 -13.86
N THR A 20 6.34 41.32 -14.53
CA THR A 20 6.60 39.90 -14.79
C THR A 20 7.26 39.27 -13.56
N SER A 21 6.46 38.65 -12.68
CA SER A 21 6.97 37.77 -11.62
C SER A 21 7.54 36.49 -12.25
N ALA A 22 8.87 36.36 -12.26
CA ALA A 22 9.54 35.11 -12.59
C ALA A 22 9.34 34.10 -11.43
N LEU A 23 8.27 33.31 -11.53
CA LEU A 23 8.09 32.11 -10.72
C LEU A 23 9.12 31.06 -11.17
N LEU A 24 10.15 30.84 -10.35
CA LEU A 24 11.03 29.67 -10.44
C LEU A 24 10.20 28.42 -10.10
N ILE A 25 9.59 27.83 -11.13
CA ILE A 25 8.97 26.51 -11.05
C ILE A 25 10.11 25.51 -10.83
N HIS A 26 10.31 25.12 -9.58
CA HIS A 26 11.09 23.93 -9.27
C HIS A 26 10.33 22.74 -9.86
N ARG A 27 10.91 22.14 -10.90
CA ARG A 27 10.43 20.87 -11.43
C ARG A 27 10.65 19.82 -10.35
N THR A 28 9.58 19.43 -9.68
CA THR A 28 9.48 18.13 -9.02
C THR A 28 9.83 17.07 -10.06
N GLN A 29 10.88 16.29 -9.80
CA GLN A 29 11.23 15.13 -10.60
C GLN A 29 10.07 14.15 -10.51
N ALA A 30 9.29 14.06 -11.60
CA ALA A 30 8.24 13.09 -11.78
C ALA A 30 8.90 11.72 -11.96
N GLN A 31 8.73 10.82 -10.97
CA GLN A 31 9.16 9.43 -11.06
C GLN A 31 8.35 8.75 -12.18
N VAL A 32 8.98 8.50 -13.34
CA VAL A 32 8.35 7.79 -14.47
C VAL A 32 8.35 6.29 -14.17
N PRO A 33 7.26 5.54 -14.41
CA PRO A 33 6.92 4.35 -13.63
C PRO A 33 7.00 3.06 -14.51
N PRO A 34 6.32 1.94 -14.16
CA PRO A 34 6.77 0.54 -14.29
C PRO A 34 6.72 -0.04 -15.73
N THR A 35 6.70 0.83 -16.73
CA THR A 35 6.64 0.54 -18.16
C THR A 35 8.01 0.69 -18.81
N GLY A 36 8.26 -0.14 -19.81
CA GLY A 36 9.54 -0.18 -20.50
C GLY A 36 9.50 -1.16 -21.65
N THR A 37 10.66 -1.45 -22.23
CA THR A 37 10.79 -2.48 -23.24
C THR A 37 11.53 -3.67 -22.68
N PHE A 38 11.09 -4.88 -23.05
CA PHE A 38 11.76 -6.12 -22.75
C PHE A 38 12.25 -6.74 -24.04
N THR A 39 13.57 -6.81 -24.22
CA THR A 39 14.17 -7.45 -25.40
C THR A 39 14.41 -8.91 -25.09
N ALA A 40 13.71 -9.81 -25.77
CA ALA A 40 13.86 -11.24 -25.51
C ALA A 40 15.24 -11.74 -25.95
N THR A 41 16.01 -12.32 -25.03
CA THR A 41 17.29 -12.99 -25.32
C THR A 41 17.12 -14.50 -25.46
N GLN A 42 15.96 -15.03 -25.06
CA GLN A 42 15.61 -16.46 -25.11
C GLN A 42 14.18 -16.68 -25.60
N ALA A 43 13.94 -17.82 -26.26
CA ALA A 43 12.61 -18.23 -26.73
C ALA A 43 11.75 -18.83 -25.60
N CYS A 44 11.44 -18.01 -24.60
CA CYS A 44 10.74 -18.47 -23.40
C CYS A 44 9.22 -18.61 -23.60
N PRO A 45 8.57 -19.57 -22.92
CA PRO A 45 7.11 -19.65 -22.85
C PRO A 45 6.50 -18.38 -22.27
N ALA A 46 5.43 -17.90 -22.89
CA ALA A 46 4.65 -16.75 -22.45
C ALA A 46 3.27 -17.23 -21.96
N THR A 47 3.08 -17.30 -20.64
CA THR A 47 1.91 -17.95 -20.01
C THR A 47 0.84 -16.94 -19.60
N GLN A 48 -0.41 -17.38 -19.46
CA GLN A 48 -1.50 -16.50 -18.98
C GLN A 48 -1.38 -16.16 -17.49
N ALA A 49 -0.76 -17.05 -16.72
CA ALA A 49 -0.45 -16.87 -15.30
C ALA A 49 0.94 -17.47 -15.02
N ILE A 50 1.64 -17.00 -13.99
CA ILE A 50 3.03 -17.39 -13.67
C ILE A 50 3.23 -18.91 -13.61
N ASN A 51 2.27 -19.64 -13.03
CA ASN A 51 2.24 -21.11 -12.98
C ASN A 51 1.08 -21.71 -13.81
N GLY A 52 0.57 -20.96 -14.79
CA GLY A 52 -0.61 -21.30 -15.58
C GLY A 52 -0.30 -21.96 -16.91
N LYS A 53 -1.38 -22.26 -17.66
CA LYS A 53 -1.29 -22.83 -19.01
C LYS A 53 -0.74 -21.79 -20.02
N ASN A 54 -0.15 -22.30 -21.10
CA ASN A 54 0.26 -21.52 -22.27
C ASN A 54 -0.59 -21.88 -23.50
N PRO A 55 -1.86 -21.45 -23.56
CA PRO A 55 -2.69 -21.72 -24.73
C PRO A 55 -2.08 -21.05 -25.97
N GLY A 56 -2.01 -21.83 -27.06
CA GLY A 56 -1.32 -21.42 -28.29
C GLY A 56 0.19 -21.67 -28.28
N ASN A 57 0.75 -22.24 -27.20
CA ASN A 57 2.19 -22.52 -27.06
C ASN A 57 3.07 -21.31 -27.40
N ILE A 58 2.61 -20.10 -27.03
CA ILE A 58 3.25 -18.85 -27.39
C ILE A 58 4.62 -18.78 -26.73
N LYS A 59 5.64 -18.42 -27.52
CA LYS A 59 7.00 -18.16 -27.05
C LYS A 59 7.43 -16.77 -27.49
N LEU A 60 8.32 -16.17 -26.71
CA LEU A 60 9.01 -14.96 -27.15
C LEU A 60 9.90 -15.27 -28.35
N THR A 61 10.05 -14.29 -29.23
CA THR A 61 10.97 -14.34 -30.37
C THR A 61 12.24 -13.60 -30.00
N VAL A 62 13.38 -14.28 -30.07
CA VAL A 62 14.68 -13.70 -29.70
C VAL A 62 14.97 -12.45 -30.55
N GLY A 63 15.40 -11.38 -29.90
CA GLY A 63 15.67 -10.07 -30.51
C GLY A 63 14.45 -9.16 -30.66
N VAL A 64 13.23 -9.64 -30.36
CA VAL A 64 12.02 -8.81 -30.41
C VAL A 64 11.84 -8.04 -29.12
N LEU A 65 11.44 -6.77 -29.25
CA LEU A 65 11.04 -5.93 -28.13
C LEU A 65 9.55 -6.11 -27.83
N TYR A 66 9.24 -6.29 -26.56
CA TYR A 66 7.89 -6.38 -26.02
C TYR A 66 7.64 -5.22 -25.06
N ALA A 67 6.42 -4.67 -25.07
CA ALA A 67 6.05 -3.66 -24.08
C ALA A 67 5.88 -4.33 -22.70
N VAL A 68 6.53 -3.77 -21.69
CA VAL A 68 6.37 -4.20 -20.31
C VAL A 68 5.20 -3.48 -19.67
N VAL A 69 4.27 -4.26 -19.15
CA VAL A 69 3.13 -3.80 -18.37
C VAL A 69 3.47 -3.74 -16.88
N GLY A 70 4.31 -4.68 -16.41
CA GLY A 70 4.75 -4.71 -15.02
C GLY A 70 5.54 -5.96 -14.66
N PHE A 71 5.76 -6.16 -13.35
CA PHE A 71 6.48 -7.30 -12.78
C PHE A 71 5.62 -7.96 -11.71
N ASN A 72 5.93 -9.20 -11.37
CA ASN A 72 5.16 -9.95 -10.36
C ASN A 72 5.54 -9.59 -8.92
N ASN A 73 6.74 -9.06 -8.70
CA ASN A 73 7.27 -8.68 -7.39
C ASN A 73 8.49 -7.73 -7.57
N PRO A 74 8.99 -7.11 -6.49
CA PRO A 74 10.16 -6.23 -6.54
C PRO A 74 11.45 -6.92 -7.02
N GLN A 75 11.60 -8.23 -6.78
CA GLN A 75 12.73 -9.05 -7.27
C GLN A 75 12.63 -9.33 -8.78
N ARG A 76 11.54 -8.92 -9.44
CA ARG A 76 11.29 -9.03 -10.88
C ARG A 76 11.53 -10.45 -11.39
N GLN A 77 11.01 -11.46 -10.71
CA GLN A 77 11.21 -12.85 -11.16
C GLN A 77 10.47 -13.15 -12.47
N PHE A 78 9.32 -12.49 -12.66
CA PHE A 78 8.49 -12.55 -13.86
C PHE A 78 8.12 -11.14 -14.33
N VAL A 79 8.02 -11.00 -15.65
CA VAL A 79 7.63 -9.78 -16.35
C VAL A 79 6.31 -10.04 -17.06
N LEU A 80 5.37 -9.11 -16.93
CA LEU A 80 4.13 -9.10 -17.68
C LEU A 80 4.35 -8.28 -18.95
N LEU A 81 4.23 -8.94 -20.11
CA LEU A 81 4.46 -8.37 -21.42
C LEU A 81 3.16 -8.28 -22.22
N GLU A 82 3.06 -7.30 -23.11
CA GLU A 82 2.10 -7.33 -24.23
C GLU A 82 2.71 -8.10 -25.40
N VAL A 83 2.10 -9.22 -25.76
CA VAL A 83 2.52 -10.12 -26.84
C VAL A 83 1.44 -10.11 -27.92
N PRO A 84 1.61 -9.36 -29.03
CA PRO A 84 0.53 -9.07 -29.99
C PRO A 84 -0.13 -10.30 -30.64
N GLN A 85 0.55 -11.44 -30.67
CA GLN A 85 0.05 -12.69 -31.27
C GLN A 85 -0.59 -13.64 -30.24
N ALA A 86 -0.77 -13.20 -28.99
CA ALA A 86 -1.38 -13.99 -27.93
C ALA A 86 -2.84 -13.58 -27.68
N THR A 87 -3.67 -14.51 -27.20
CA THR A 87 -5.04 -14.21 -26.73
C THR A 87 -5.27 -14.77 -25.32
N PRO A 88 -5.46 -13.92 -24.28
CA PRO A 88 -5.27 -12.46 -24.30
C PRO A 88 -3.83 -12.07 -24.66
N ASP A 89 -3.58 -10.83 -25.03
CA ASP A 89 -2.26 -10.31 -25.43
C ASP A 89 -1.27 -10.24 -24.26
N ARG A 90 -1.75 -10.05 -23.03
CA ARG A 90 -0.91 -10.02 -21.83
C ARG A 90 -0.42 -11.41 -21.43
N ARG A 91 0.90 -11.54 -21.23
CA ARG A 91 1.57 -12.80 -20.88
C ARG A 91 2.70 -12.62 -19.87
N TRP A 92 2.77 -13.54 -18.93
CA TRP A 92 3.88 -13.66 -17.99
C TRP A 92 5.05 -14.43 -18.61
N VAL A 93 6.26 -13.90 -18.41
CA VAL A 93 7.51 -14.54 -18.81
C VAL A 93 8.52 -14.40 -17.66
N LYS A 94 9.42 -15.36 -17.48
CA LYS A 94 10.53 -15.21 -16.52
C LYS A 94 11.40 -14.02 -16.93
N ALA A 95 11.82 -13.19 -15.99
CA ALA A 95 12.65 -12.04 -16.31
C ALA A 95 14.03 -12.41 -16.85
N THR A 96 14.54 -13.60 -16.53
CA THR A 96 15.79 -14.11 -17.08
C THR A 96 15.75 -14.38 -18.60
N CYS A 97 14.59 -14.21 -19.24
CA CYS A 97 14.38 -14.47 -20.67
C CYS A 97 14.74 -13.29 -21.59
N GLY A 98 15.18 -12.17 -21.02
CA GLY A 98 15.43 -10.96 -21.76
C GLY A 98 15.89 -9.82 -20.87
N ASP A 99 16.18 -8.69 -21.51
CA ASP A 99 16.69 -7.50 -20.86
C ASP A 99 15.60 -6.43 -20.81
N PHE A 100 15.37 -5.88 -19.62
CA PHE A 100 14.41 -4.81 -19.39
C PHE A 100 15.09 -3.45 -19.44
N GLN A 101 14.51 -2.53 -20.21
CA GLN A 101 14.88 -1.11 -20.22
C GLN A 101 13.68 -0.29 -19.80
N ALA A 102 13.82 0.47 -18.71
CA ALA A 102 12.80 1.40 -18.28
C ALA A 102 12.62 2.52 -19.32
N SER A 103 11.38 2.95 -19.56
CA SER A 103 11.10 4.11 -20.41
C SER A 103 11.57 5.37 -19.67
N GLY A 104 12.82 5.80 -19.86
CA GLY A 104 13.31 7.05 -19.25
C GLY A 104 14.81 7.20 -19.00
N GLU A 105 15.65 6.16 -19.19
CA GLU A 105 17.10 6.28 -18.98
C GLU A 105 17.87 6.36 -20.30
N VAL A 106 18.35 7.56 -20.64
CA VAL A 106 19.49 7.72 -21.54
C VAL A 106 20.76 7.61 -20.69
N ASN A 107 21.56 6.60 -20.99
CA ASN A 107 22.79 6.20 -20.30
C ASN A 107 23.93 7.23 -20.49
N PRO A 108 24.80 7.45 -19.48
CA PRO A 108 26.22 7.50 -19.78
C PRO A 108 27.08 6.62 -18.85
N SER A 109 28.03 5.94 -19.48
CA SER A 109 29.05 5.05 -18.92
C SER A 109 30.06 5.74 -17.96
N PRO A 110 30.87 4.97 -17.19
CA PRO A 110 31.46 5.39 -15.91
C PRO A 110 32.93 5.85 -15.99
N LYS A 111 33.35 6.67 -15.02
CA LYS A 111 34.76 6.82 -14.58
C LYS A 111 34.84 7.23 -13.09
N PRO A 112 35.97 6.99 -12.39
CA PRO A 112 35.97 6.39 -11.06
C PRO A 112 36.23 7.38 -9.92
N SER A 113 35.84 6.95 -8.71
CA SER A 113 36.10 7.61 -7.41
C SER A 113 37.56 8.01 -7.17
N PRO A 114 37.75 8.88 -6.17
CA PRO A 114 38.53 8.44 -5.02
C PRO A 114 37.81 8.62 -3.68
N THR A 115 38.02 7.59 -2.87
CA THR A 115 37.90 7.40 -1.42
C THR A 115 38.11 8.66 -0.57
N LEU A 116 37.31 8.81 0.49
CA LEU A 116 37.74 9.02 1.89
C LEU A 116 36.51 9.21 2.81
N SER A 117 36.31 8.28 3.75
CA SER A 117 35.54 8.51 4.99
C SER A 117 36.33 9.42 5.94
N PRO A 118 35.68 10.14 6.87
CA PRO A 118 35.28 9.49 8.13
C PRO A 118 33.86 9.85 8.61
N THR A 119 33.31 8.94 9.40
CA THR A 119 32.08 9.01 10.20
C THR A 119 31.98 10.29 11.04
N PRO A 120 30.74 10.77 11.29
CA PRO A 120 30.38 11.11 12.67
C PRO A 120 29.07 10.44 13.12
N SER A 121 29.09 9.94 14.35
CA SER A 121 27.93 9.52 15.14
C SER A 121 26.88 10.63 15.24
N PRO A 122 25.56 10.34 15.26
CA PRO A 122 24.56 11.36 15.50
C PRO A 122 24.42 11.60 17.02
N THR A 123 24.97 12.71 17.46
CA THR A 123 24.66 13.33 18.77
C THR A 123 23.23 13.85 18.75
N SER A 124 22.43 13.39 19.71
CA SER A 124 21.06 13.81 20.00
C SER A 124 20.95 15.26 20.47
N GLN A 125 20.06 16.04 19.83
CA GLN A 125 19.48 17.29 20.35
C GLN A 125 17.94 17.31 20.15
N PRO A 126 17.17 17.93 21.05
CA PRO A 126 15.74 17.69 21.23
C PRO A 126 14.87 18.62 20.35
N GLY A 127 14.47 18.10 19.21
CA GLY A 127 13.36 18.58 18.40
C GLY A 127 12.95 17.41 17.53
N SER A 128 12.12 16.51 18.07
CA SER A 128 11.81 15.16 17.57
C SER A 128 11.94 15.02 16.06
N LEU A 129 13.15 14.70 15.59
CA LEU A 129 13.38 14.32 14.20
C LEU A 129 12.70 12.95 14.08
N LEU A 130 11.56 12.93 13.40
CA LEU A 130 10.87 11.69 13.10
C LEU A 130 11.86 10.78 12.38
N LEU A 131 12.07 9.57 12.90
CA LEU A 131 12.87 8.56 12.22
C LEU A 131 12.06 8.02 11.03
N PRO A 132 12.69 7.61 9.92
CA PRO A 132 11.96 7.04 8.79
C PRO A 132 11.29 5.71 9.17
N PHE A 133 10.13 5.42 8.57
CA PHE A 133 9.55 4.07 8.50
C PHE A 133 10.28 3.18 7.51
N PHE A 134 10.80 3.78 6.43
CA PHE A 134 11.47 3.10 5.33
C PHE A 134 12.72 3.86 4.91
N ASP A 135 13.82 3.16 4.71
CA ASP A 135 15.04 3.71 4.15
C ASP A 135 15.79 2.61 3.36
N THR A 136 17.04 2.86 2.95
CA THR A 136 17.86 1.87 2.23
C THR A 136 19.17 1.59 2.97
N GLU A 137 19.24 1.95 4.25
CA GLU A 137 20.44 1.86 5.06
C GLU A 137 20.31 0.70 6.04
N ASP A 138 21.29 -0.21 6.06
CA ASP A 138 21.33 -1.25 7.09
C ASP A 138 21.79 -0.63 8.42
N ASN A 139 20.82 -0.21 9.24
CA ASN A 139 21.01 0.54 10.48
C ASN A 139 20.42 -0.19 11.70
N PRO A 140 20.90 -1.41 12.03
CA PRO A 140 20.23 -2.28 12.98
C PRO A 140 20.17 -1.67 14.38
N VAL A 141 19.02 -1.88 15.03
CA VAL A 141 18.77 -1.43 16.40
C VAL A 141 18.35 -2.60 17.29
N SER A 142 18.42 -2.37 18.60
CA SER A 142 17.92 -3.34 19.56
C SER A 142 16.40 -3.46 19.45
N VAL A 143 15.93 -4.68 19.25
CA VAL A 143 14.50 -5.01 19.17
C VAL A 143 14.04 -5.80 20.39
N ASP A 144 12.78 -5.62 20.77
CA ASP A 144 12.09 -6.37 21.80
C ASP A 144 11.74 -7.80 21.29
N PHE A 145 11.54 -7.96 19.97
CA PHE A 145 11.41 -9.27 19.31
C PHE A 145 12.12 -9.32 17.94
N PRO A 146 12.89 -10.38 17.65
CA PRO A 146 13.29 -11.45 18.56
C PRO A 146 14.21 -10.94 19.68
N SER A 147 13.99 -11.43 20.91
CA SER A 147 14.68 -10.89 22.10
C SER A 147 16.20 -11.01 21.99
N GLY A 148 16.90 -9.92 22.32
CA GLY A 148 18.37 -9.86 22.30
C GLY A 148 18.98 -9.67 20.89
N ALA A 149 18.17 -9.57 19.84
CA ALA A 149 18.66 -9.33 18.49
C ALA A 149 18.90 -7.84 18.20
N GLN A 150 19.77 -7.61 17.21
CA GLN A 150 19.91 -6.34 16.50
C GLN A 150 19.29 -6.53 15.12
N LYS A 151 18.30 -5.70 14.78
CA LYS A 151 17.55 -5.80 13.53
C LYS A 151 17.34 -4.43 12.93
N ASP A 152 17.46 -4.37 11.61
CA ASP A 152 16.95 -3.26 10.85
C ASP A 152 15.41 -3.30 10.87
N ILE A 153 14.83 -2.16 11.20
CA ILE A 153 13.40 -1.94 11.45
C ILE A 153 12.85 -0.82 10.53
N SER A 154 13.67 -0.35 9.59
CA SER A 154 13.31 0.56 8.51
C SER A 154 13.50 -0.14 7.16
N PRO A 155 12.62 -1.10 6.78
CA PRO A 155 12.80 -1.81 5.52
C PRO A 155 12.79 -0.87 4.31
N PRO A 156 13.26 -1.33 3.14
CA PRO A 156 13.09 -0.60 1.89
C PRO A 156 11.65 -0.10 1.67
N PRO A 157 11.44 1.07 1.05
CA PRO A 157 10.10 1.52 0.72
C PRO A 157 9.37 0.48 -0.15
N PRO A 158 8.13 0.07 0.21
CA PRO A 158 7.39 -0.89 -0.60
C PRO A 158 7.00 -0.24 -1.93
N GLN A 159 6.85 -1.06 -2.97
CA GLN A 159 6.25 -0.61 -4.21
C GLN A 159 4.73 -0.68 -4.09
N LEU A 160 4.06 0.44 -4.30
CA LEU A 160 2.60 0.48 -4.31
C LEU A 160 2.07 0.03 -5.67
N GLU A 161 1.08 -0.85 -5.65
CA GLU A 161 0.30 -1.22 -6.81
C GLU A 161 -0.77 -0.18 -7.14
N GLU A 162 -1.51 -0.39 -8.23
CA GLU A 162 -2.58 0.54 -8.61
C GLU A 162 -3.70 0.54 -7.56
N PHE A 163 -4.10 -0.63 -7.08
CA PHE A 163 -5.18 -0.76 -6.11
C PHE A 163 -4.81 -0.13 -4.76
N ASP A 164 -3.54 -0.24 -4.33
CA ASP A 164 -3.02 0.45 -3.14
C ASP A 164 -3.27 1.95 -3.22
N ARG A 165 -2.92 2.57 -4.36
CA ARG A 165 -3.13 4.01 -4.58
C ARG A 165 -4.61 4.38 -4.55
N LYS A 166 -5.52 3.51 -5.03
CA LYS A 166 -6.96 3.76 -4.92
C LYS A 166 -7.46 3.67 -3.48
N ILE A 167 -6.93 2.75 -2.69
CA ILE A 167 -7.24 2.64 -1.26
C ILE A 167 -6.72 3.87 -0.49
N LEU A 168 -5.50 4.34 -0.76
CA LEU A 168 -4.98 5.60 -0.21
C LEU A 168 -5.83 6.81 -0.62
N ALA A 169 -6.29 6.86 -1.88
CA ALA A 169 -7.20 7.91 -2.33
C ALA A 169 -8.55 7.90 -1.57
N LEU A 170 -9.06 6.73 -1.18
CA LEU A 170 -10.24 6.63 -0.30
C LEU A 170 -9.94 7.13 1.13
N CYS A 171 -8.73 6.89 1.63
CA CYS A 171 -8.28 7.40 2.93
C CYS A 171 -8.09 8.91 2.96
N GLY A 172 -7.80 9.53 1.80
CA GLY A 172 -7.59 10.96 1.66
C GLY A 172 -6.23 11.43 2.20
N GLY A 173 -5.76 12.59 1.73
CA GLY A 173 -4.38 13.04 1.98
C GLY A 173 -4.05 13.55 3.39
N LYS A 174 -4.99 13.50 4.35
CA LYS A 174 -4.77 13.95 5.74
C LYS A 174 -4.98 12.79 6.71
N PHE A 175 -4.24 12.81 7.83
CA PHE A 175 -4.55 11.94 8.96
C PHE A 175 -5.98 12.20 9.47
N ASP A 176 -6.65 11.13 9.89
CA ASP A 176 -8.03 11.13 10.38
C ASP A 176 -9.11 11.62 9.39
N ALA A 177 -8.79 11.77 8.10
CA ALA A 177 -9.77 12.15 7.09
C ALA A 177 -10.98 11.18 7.05
N PRO A 178 -12.19 11.69 6.76
CA PRO A 178 -13.38 10.85 6.66
C PRO A 178 -13.33 9.97 5.42
N VAL A 179 -13.82 8.73 5.55
CA VAL A 179 -13.88 7.76 4.44
C VAL A 179 -15.34 7.52 4.05
N SER A 180 -15.61 7.52 2.74
CA SER A 180 -16.95 7.32 2.20
C SER A 180 -17.20 5.86 1.81
N ASN A 181 -18.23 5.25 2.42
CA ASN A 181 -18.69 3.91 2.05
C ASN A 181 -19.24 3.85 0.61
N VAL A 182 -19.87 4.92 0.12
CA VAL A 182 -20.35 5.03 -1.27
C VAL A 182 -19.18 4.98 -2.24
N LYS A 183 -18.11 5.74 -1.98
CA LYS A 183 -16.90 5.70 -2.83
C LYS A 183 -16.19 4.35 -2.77
N PHE A 184 -16.17 3.70 -1.61
CA PHE A 184 -15.66 2.33 -1.50
C PHE A 184 -16.47 1.36 -2.34
N ARG A 185 -17.81 1.39 -2.25
CA ARG A 185 -18.69 0.54 -3.06
C ARG A 185 -18.48 0.78 -4.55
N GLN A 186 -18.35 2.04 -4.97
CA GLN A 186 -18.03 2.41 -6.36
C GLN A 186 -16.67 1.84 -6.78
N LEU A 187 -15.64 1.97 -5.94
CA LEU A 187 -14.32 1.39 -6.20
C LEU A 187 -14.44 -0.13 -6.43
N MET A 188 -15.16 -0.85 -5.58
CA MET A 188 -15.35 -2.30 -5.75
C MET A 188 -16.05 -2.64 -7.09
N THR A 189 -17.02 -1.83 -7.54
CA THR A 189 -17.63 -2.01 -8.87
C THR A 189 -16.62 -1.81 -10.01
N PHE A 190 -15.66 -0.90 -9.87
CA PHE A 190 -14.62 -0.67 -10.88
C PHE A 190 -13.52 -1.75 -10.90
N TYR A 191 -13.37 -2.53 -9.81
CA TYR A 191 -12.40 -3.62 -9.70
C TYR A 191 -13.11 -4.97 -9.56
N PRO A 192 -13.80 -5.47 -10.60
CA PRO A 192 -14.57 -6.71 -10.53
C PRO A 192 -13.70 -7.95 -10.26
N ASP A 193 -12.42 -7.94 -10.63
CA ASP A 193 -11.48 -9.01 -10.29
C ASP A 193 -11.26 -9.11 -8.78
N VAL A 194 -11.11 -7.98 -8.07
CA VAL A 194 -11.01 -7.95 -6.60
C VAL A 194 -12.29 -8.50 -5.97
N VAL A 195 -13.46 -8.14 -6.51
CA VAL A 195 -14.75 -8.66 -6.04
C VAL A 195 -14.88 -10.16 -6.26
N ARG A 196 -14.41 -10.69 -7.41
CA ARG A 196 -14.38 -12.12 -7.69
C ARG A 196 -13.50 -12.85 -6.66
N ASP A 197 -12.32 -12.32 -6.37
CA ASP A 197 -11.38 -12.94 -5.43
C ASP A 197 -11.95 -12.88 -3.99
N LEU A 198 -12.61 -11.78 -3.61
CA LEU A 198 -13.34 -11.66 -2.34
C LEU A 198 -14.47 -12.68 -2.23
N LYS A 199 -15.22 -12.93 -3.31
CA LYS A 199 -16.23 -13.98 -3.33
C LYS A 199 -15.61 -15.36 -3.20
N GLN A 200 -14.46 -15.61 -3.84
CA GLN A 200 -13.77 -16.90 -3.73
C GLN A 200 -13.36 -17.21 -2.29
N VAL A 201 -12.80 -16.24 -1.56
CA VAL A 201 -12.37 -16.45 -0.16
C VAL A 201 -13.53 -16.44 0.86
N THR A 202 -14.78 -16.25 0.40
CA THR A 202 -15.97 -16.17 1.27
C THR A 202 -17.10 -17.11 0.87
N ASP A 203 -16.84 -18.05 -0.06
CA ASP A 203 -17.84 -18.95 -0.64
C ASP A 203 -19.01 -18.21 -1.34
N GLY A 204 -18.74 -16.99 -1.81
CA GLY A 204 -19.67 -16.12 -2.52
C GLY A 204 -20.73 -15.44 -1.64
N GLU A 205 -20.62 -15.51 -0.31
CA GLU A 205 -21.58 -14.89 0.60
C GLU A 205 -20.94 -14.38 1.90
N LEU A 206 -21.32 -13.16 2.30
CA LEU A 206 -20.94 -12.55 3.57
C LEU A 206 -22.05 -12.63 4.62
N LYS A 207 -23.31 -12.59 4.17
CA LYS A 207 -24.48 -12.87 4.98
C LYS A 207 -25.23 -14.08 4.41
N PRO A 208 -25.87 -14.91 5.26
CA PRO A 208 -26.54 -16.13 4.80
C PRO A 208 -27.57 -15.84 3.69
N LYS A 209 -27.54 -16.65 2.63
CA LYS A 209 -28.50 -16.60 1.50
C LYS A 209 -28.47 -15.30 0.68
N ARG A 210 -27.46 -14.45 0.85
CA ARG A 210 -27.26 -13.21 0.08
C ARG A 210 -26.07 -13.37 -0.85
N ARG A 211 -26.33 -13.72 -2.11
CA ARG A 211 -25.31 -14.18 -3.09
C ARG A 211 -25.28 -13.38 -4.39
N SER A 212 -26.26 -12.53 -4.66
CA SER A 212 -26.22 -11.69 -5.86
C SER A 212 -25.10 -10.66 -5.75
N ASP A 213 -24.58 -10.19 -6.89
CA ASP A 213 -23.48 -9.22 -6.93
C ASP A 213 -23.79 -7.96 -6.14
N SER A 214 -24.99 -7.41 -6.30
CA SER A 214 -25.41 -6.23 -5.52
C SER A 214 -25.48 -6.54 -4.03
N GLN A 215 -26.07 -7.69 -3.65
CA GLN A 215 -26.17 -8.05 -2.23
C GLN A 215 -24.80 -8.25 -1.60
N PHE A 216 -23.88 -8.89 -2.32
CA PHE A 216 -22.50 -9.10 -1.88
C PHE A 216 -21.78 -7.77 -1.68
N LEU A 217 -21.89 -6.83 -2.62
CA LEU A 217 -21.29 -5.49 -2.49
C LEU A 217 -21.89 -4.68 -1.34
N ASP A 218 -23.20 -4.79 -1.11
CA ASP A 218 -23.86 -4.14 0.02
C ASP A 218 -23.36 -4.73 1.35
N ASP A 219 -23.24 -6.07 1.43
CA ASP A 219 -22.75 -6.75 2.62
C ASP A 219 -21.26 -6.48 2.85
N LEU A 220 -20.44 -6.48 1.80
CA LEU A 220 -19.02 -6.13 1.86
C LEU A 220 -18.84 -4.71 2.40
N THR A 221 -19.61 -3.76 1.87
CA THR A 221 -19.59 -2.37 2.34
C THR A 221 -20.02 -2.31 3.81
N ALA A 222 -21.07 -3.02 4.20
CA ALA A 222 -21.55 -3.04 5.58
C ALA A 222 -20.48 -3.56 6.56
N ILE A 223 -19.89 -4.73 6.29
CA ILE A 223 -18.94 -5.35 7.22
C ILE A 223 -17.66 -4.52 7.40
N TRP A 224 -17.27 -3.73 6.40
CA TRP A 224 -16.07 -2.89 6.47
C TRP A 224 -16.32 -1.53 7.13
N PHE A 225 -17.56 -1.01 7.09
CA PHE A 225 -17.86 0.37 7.50
C PHE A 225 -18.70 0.49 8.78
N GLU A 226 -19.55 -0.49 9.13
CA GLU A 226 -20.42 -0.40 10.32
C GLU A 226 -19.64 -0.27 11.64
N GLN A 227 -18.42 -0.83 11.72
CA GLN A 227 -17.51 -0.68 12.86
C GLN A 227 -16.21 0.04 12.50
N LYS A 228 -16.24 0.84 11.43
CA LYS A 228 -15.11 1.65 10.92
C LYS A 228 -13.85 0.83 10.59
N GLY A 229 -13.98 -0.48 10.36
CA GLY A 229 -12.85 -1.37 10.06
C GLY A 229 -11.97 -0.85 8.93
N PHE A 230 -12.57 -0.34 7.84
CA PHE A 230 -11.81 0.19 6.71
C PHE A 230 -10.91 1.38 7.11
N LYS A 231 -11.50 2.41 7.73
CA LYS A 231 -10.75 3.60 8.17
C LYS A 231 -9.67 3.21 9.16
N HIS A 232 -10.03 2.39 10.15
CA HIS A 232 -9.12 1.96 11.20
C HIS A 232 -7.92 1.20 10.61
N ILE A 233 -8.16 0.17 9.78
CA ILE A 233 -7.11 -0.69 9.25
C ILE A 233 -6.24 0.05 8.21
N PHE A 234 -6.86 0.66 7.19
CA PHE A 234 -6.12 1.22 6.04
C PHE A 234 -5.64 2.65 6.27
N CYS A 235 -6.41 3.50 6.92
CA CYS A 235 -6.18 4.94 6.92
C CYS A 235 -5.52 5.46 8.20
N GLY A 236 -5.76 4.76 9.31
CA GLY A 236 -5.53 5.28 10.66
C GLY A 236 -6.57 6.33 11.05
N GLU A 237 -6.83 6.45 12.35
CA GLU A 237 -7.77 7.43 12.90
C GLU A 237 -7.22 8.06 14.17
N GLN A 238 -7.67 9.28 14.46
CA GLN A 238 -7.31 9.94 15.70
C GLN A 238 -8.13 9.34 16.85
N ASP A 239 -7.44 8.87 17.89
CA ASP A 239 -8.05 8.34 19.11
C ASP A 239 -7.57 9.18 20.31
N GLY A 240 -8.22 10.32 20.51
CA GLY A 240 -7.75 11.35 21.45
C GLY A 240 -6.38 11.91 21.05
N LYS A 241 -5.37 11.66 21.88
CA LYS A 241 -3.95 11.98 21.60
C LYS A 241 -3.16 10.79 21.05
N SER A 242 -3.84 9.69 20.75
CA SER A 242 -3.24 8.49 20.20
C SER A 242 -3.70 8.20 18.78
N ILE A 243 -3.09 7.17 18.19
CA ILE A 243 -3.35 6.70 16.84
C ILE A 243 -4.19 5.42 16.97
N GLY A 244 -5.40 5.43 16.43
CA GLY A 244 -6.22 4.24 16.23
C GLY A 244 -5.87 3.55 14.91
N GLY A 245 -5.75 2.22 14.93
CA GLY A 245 -5.49 1.44 13.72
C GLY A 245 -4.14 1.75 13.09
N LEU A 246 -4.12 2.09 11.79
CA LEU A 246 -2.95 2.36 10.96
C LEU A 246 -2.11 1.09 10.74
N HIS A 247 -2.62 0.16 9.92
CA HIS A 247 -1.99 -1.16 9.73
C HIS A 247 -1.62 -1.45 8.27
N PHE A 248 -2.00 -0.58 7.34
CA PHE A 248 -1.66 -0.74 5.93
C PHE A 248 -0.32 -0.07 5.61
N VAL A 249 0.65 -0.87 5.14
CA VAL A 249 2.02 -0.43 4.82
C VAL A 249 2.06 0.79 3.88
N GLY A 250 1.16 0.85 2.89
CA GLY A 250 1.10 1.97 1.95
C GLY A 250 0.76 3.31 2.61
N ARG A 251 0.03 3.30 3.73
CA ARG A 251 -0.32 4.52 4.48
C ARG A 251 0.88 5.08 5.25
N TYR A 252 1.76 4.21 5.74
CA TYR A 252 3.03 4.62 6.32
C TYR A 252 3.92 5.29 5.27
N LEU A 253 4.00 4.70 4.07
CA LEU A 253 4.81 5.25 2.99
C LEU A 253 4.31 6.64 2.58
N GLU A 254 3.00 6.78 2.37
CA GLU A 254 2.39 8.07 2.05
C GLU A 254 2.65 9.12 3.14
N PHE A 255 2.52 8.75 4.41
CA PHE A 255 2.77 9.70 5.51
C PHE A 255 4.24 10.11 5.64
N GLN A 256 5.17 9.19 5.44
CA GLN A 256 6.60 9.51 5.42
C GLN A 256 6.93 10.45 4.26
N GLN A 257 6.46 10.14 3.04
CA GLN A 257 6.70 10.96 1.85
C GLN A 257 6.15 12.38 1.98
N ASN A 258 5.03 12.53 2.69
CA ASN A 258 4.43 13.83 2.98
C ASN A 258 5.02 14.53 4.22
N GLY A 259 5.97 13.89 4.93
CA GLY A 259 6.57 14.45 6.14
C GLY A 259 5.58 14.62 7.31
N VAL A 260 4.49 13.86 7.32
CA VAL A 260 3.42 13.96 8.35
C VAL A 260 3.45 12.85 9.37
N ALA A 261 4.30 11.84 9.21
CA ALA A 261 4.54 10.84 10.25
C ALA A 261 5.93 10.21 10.14
N GLY A 262 6.37 9.63 11.23
CA GLY A 262 7.56 8.78 11.29
C GLY A 262 7.67 8.06 12.62
N ARG A 263 8.77 7.33 12.76
CA ARG A 263 9.11 6.55 13.94
C ARG A 263 9.55 7.44 15.10
N ILE A 264 9.24 6.97 16.30
CA ILE A 264 9.65 7.56 17.56
C ILE A 264 10.17 6.48 18.51
N LEU A 265 11.16 6.83 19.33
CA LEU A 265 11.68 5.94 20.36
C LEU A 265 10.87 6.03 21.67
N ARG A 266 10.21 7.18 21.89
CA ARG A 266 9.33 7.42 23.04
C ARG A 266 8.18 8.32 22.62
N THR A 267 7.00 8.10 23.20
CA THR A 267 5.83 8.97 23.06
C THR A 267 6.00 10.26 23.85
N GLY A 268 5.14 11.25 23.59
CA GLY A 268 5.15 12.55 24.29
C GLY A 268 4.90 12.47 25.80
N ASN A 269 4.32 11.37 26.29
CA ASN A 269 4.19 11.07 27.72
C ASN A 269 5.35 10.23 28.31
N GLY A 270 6.41 9.99 27.53
CA GLY A 270 7.63 9.31 27.97
C GLY A 270 7.61 7.78 27.91
N ARG A 271 6.55 7.14 27.42
CA ARG A 271 6.51 5.66 27.27
C ARG A 271 7.48 5.22 26.16
N LYS A 272 8.30 4.19 26.43
CA LYS A 272 9.20 3.58 25.45
C LYS A 272 8.38 2.94 24.31
N ALA A 273 8.80 3.15 23.07
CA ALA A 273 8.27 2.45 21.92
C ALA A 273 8.64 0.96 21.96
N THR A 274 7.71 0.10 21.55
CA THR A 274 7.95 -1.32 21.29
C THR A 274 8.58 -1.45 19.91
N GLN A 275 9.63 -2.25 19.75
CA GLN A 275 10.30 -2.50 18.48
C GLN A 275 10.36 -3.99 18.19
N GLU A 276 9.61 -4.48 17.20
CA GLU A 276 9.56 -5.91 16.87
C GLU A 276 9.70 -6.07 15.35
N VAL A 277 10.48 -7.08 14.95
CA VAL A 277 10.71 -7.38 13.54
C VAL A 277 10.58 -8.89 13.31
N VAL A 278 9.74 -9.24 12.34
CA VAL A 278 9.83 -10.52 11.64
C VAL A 278 10.36 -10.18 10.25
N ASP A 279 11.62 -10.54 9.98
CA ASP A 279 12.35 -10.09 8.79
C ASP A 279 11.54 -10.25 7.50
N GLY A 280 11.30 -9.12 6.81
CA GLY A 280 10.57 -9.10 5.54
C GLY A 280 9.07 -9.30 5.66
N GLU A 281 8.50 -9.46 6.87
CA GLU A 281 7.11 -9.83 7.08
C GLU A 281 6.35 -8.82 7.97
N ILE A 282 6.87 -8.51 9.16
CA ILE A 282 6.17 -7.70 10.17
C ILE A 282 7.15 -6.69 10.77
N TYR A 283 6.71 -5.43 10.85
CA TYR A 283 7.46 -4.37 11.49
C TYR A 283 6.55 -3.64 12.48
N THR A 284 6.97 -3.60 13.74
CA THR A 284 6.28 -2.93 14.85
C THR A 284 7.21 -1.90 15.48
N PHE A 285 6.76 -0.65 15.61
CA PHE A 285 7.52 0.45 16.20
C PHE A 285 6.59 1.52 16.81
N GLY A 286 7.17 2.49 17.52
CA GLY A 286 6.46 3.69 17.94
C GLY A 286 6.26 4.65 16.77
N VAL A 287 5.09 5.29 16.69
CA VAL A 287 4.71 6.21 15.61
C VAL A 287 4.24 7.54 16.19
N ALA A 288 4.64 8.64 15.56
CA ALA A 288 4.05 9.96 15.76
C ALA A 288 3.50 10.52 14.45
N ILE A 289 2.35 11.19 14.55
CA ILE A 289 1.75 12.00 13.48
C ILE A 289 2.03 13.46 13.77
N VAL A 290 2.60 14.17 12.80
CA VAL A 290 2.92 15.59 12.85
C VAL A 290 2.00 16.37 11.92
N GLN A 291 1.42 17.43 12.46
CA GLN A 291 0.65 18.41 11.69
C GLN A 291 1.07 19.81 12.10
N ASN A 292 1.38 20.66 11.13
CA ASN A 292 1.86 22.03 11.34
C ASN A 292 3.06 22.10 12.32
N GLY A 293 4.01 21.18 12.17
CA GLY A 293 5.22 21.10 13.00
C GLY A 293 5.00 20.63 14.44
N ARG A 294 3.80 20.14 14.79
CA ARG A 294 3.48 19.62 16.12
C ARG A 294 3.03 18.17 16.04
N VAL A 295 3.48 17.36 16.98
CA VAL A 295 2.93 16.01 17.18
C VAL A 295 1.49 16.16 17.67
N ILE A 296 0.54 15.65 16.89
CA ILE A 296 -0.90 15.68 17.23
C ILE A 296 -1.41 14.35 17.78
N ALA A 297 -0.72 13.26 17.44
CA ALA A 297 -1.02 11.92 17.95
C ALA A 297 0.24 11.08 17.97
N ASP A 298 0.40 10.25 18.99
CA ASP A 298 1.45 9.24 19.03
C ASP A 298 0.96 7.91 19.63
N ASN A 299 1.66 6.84 19.29
CA ASN A 299 1.40 5.55 19.89
C ASN A 299 2.71 4.76 19.99
N PRO A 300 3.00 4.12 21.14
CA PRO A 300 4.26 3.41 21.34
C PRO A 300 4.33 2.09 20.58
N ILE A 301 3.21 1.60 20.04
CA ILE A 301 3.12 0.30 19.36
C ILE A 301 2.17 0.37 18.17
N LYS A 302 2.77 0.41 16.99
CA LYS A 302 2.08 0.37 15.69
C LYS A 302 2.88 -0.47 14.74
N GLY A 303 2.19 -1.12 13.81
CA GLY A 303 2.86 -1.99 12.88
C GLY A 303 1.99 -2.33 11.69
N TYR A 304 2.67 -2.82 10.66
CA TYR A 304 2.09 -3.22 9.39
C TYR A 304 2.70 -4.56 8.94
N PRO A 305 1.96 -5.33 8.12
CA PRO A 305 2.52 -6.47 7.43
C PRO A 305 3.22 -5.92 6.18
N TYR A 306 4.49 -6.22 6.02
CA TYR A 306 5.28 -5.80 4.86
C TYR A 306 4.96 -6.62 3.61
N THR A 307 4.40 -7.82 3.80
CA THR A 307 4.06 -8.75 2.71
C THR A 307 2.65 -8.60 2.15
N LEU A 308 1.80 -7.74 2.70
CA LEU A 308 0.43 -7.57 2.21
C LEU A 308 0.23 -6.20 1.54
N ASN A 309 -0.09 -6.23 0.25
CA ASN A 309 -0.67 -5.08 -0.43
C ASN A 309 -2.15 -4.87 0.00
N ALA A 310 -2.79 -3.82 -0.48
CA ALA A 310 -4.15 -3.48 -0.07
C ALA A 310 -5.20 -4.50 -0.52
N GLN A 311 -5.00 -5.14 -1.68
CA GLN A 311 -5.91 -6.19 -2.16
C GLN A 311 -5.81 -7.42 -1.24
N GLU A 312 -4.60 -7.87 -0.95
CA GLU A 312 -4.36 -9.02 -0.05
C GLU A 312 -4.88 -8.74 1.36
N MET A 313 -4.64 -7.54 1.89
CA MET A 313 -5.17 -7.15 3.20
C MET A 313 -6.70 -7.12 3.23
N LEU A 314 -7.34 -6.64 2.15
CA LEU A 314 -8.80 -6.64 2.00
C LEU A 314 -9.34 -8.08 1.92
N LEU A 315 -8.67 -8.96 1.17
CA LEU A 315 -9.02 -10.38 1.04
C LEU A 315 -8.90 -11.10 2.38
N GLU A 316 -7.76 -10.99 3.06
CA GLU A 316 -7.47 -11.72 4.29
C GLU A 316 -8.36 -11.28 5.46
N ALA A 317 -8.58 -9.97 5.64
CA ALA A 317 -9.52 -9.49 6.65
C ALA A 317 -10.97 -9.92 6.36
N THR A 318 -11.37 -9.95 5.08
CA THR A 318 -12.70 -10.42 4.68
C THR A 318 -12.85 -11.94 4.84
N ARG A 319 -11.78 -12.70 4.58
CA ARG A 319 -11.70 -14.14 4.88
C ARG A 319 -11.82 -14.39 6.39
N GLY A 320 -11.10 -13.62 7.20
CA GLY A 320 -11.20 -13.62 8.66
C GLY A 320 -12.64 -13.38 9.14
N PHE A 321 -13.35 -12.43 8.51
CA PHE A 321 -14.77 -12.18 8.79
C PHE A 321 -15.65 -13.40 8.56
N LYS A 322 -15.43 -14.13 7.45
CA LYS A 322 -16.19 -15.33 7.09
C LYS A 322 -15.88 -16.50 8.02
N LEU A 323 -14.61 -16.72 8.34
CA LEU A 323 -14.16 -17.81 9.20
C LEU A 323 -14.65 -17.59 10.63
N PHE A 324 -14.49 -16.38 11.16
CA PHE A 324 -14.80 -16.08 12.55
C PHE A 324 -16.31 -15.91 12.80
N LYS A 325 -16.92 -16.98 13.33
CA LYS A 325 -18.38 -17.09 13.53
C LYS A 325 -18.95 -16.26 14.68
N SER A 326 -18.13 -15.48 15.39
CA SER A 326 -18.61 -14.61 16.47
C SER A 326 -19.72 -13.66 15.99
N THR A 327 -20.81 -13.63 16.76
CA THR A 327 -21.95 -12.71 16.61
C THR A 327 -22.04 -11.71 17.76
N SER A 328 -21.03 -11.67 18.64
CA SER A 328 -21.03 -10.83 19.82
C SER A 328 -21.15 -9.34 19.48
N LYS A 329 -21.90 -8.61 20.31
CA LYS A 329 -21.96 -7.13 20.24
C LYS A 329 -20.68 -6.48 20.79
N GLU A 330 -19.87 -7.23 21.53
CA GLU A 330 -18.56 -6.80 22.02
C GLU A 330 -17.45 -7.17 21.05
N SER A 331 -16.29 -6.52 21.20
CA SER A 331 -15.09 -6.86 20.42
C SER A 331 -14.61 -8.25 20.80
N LYS A 332 -14.52 -9.14 19.82
CA LYS A 332 -13.91 -10.47 19.96
C LYS A 332 -12.82 -10.64 18.91
N GLY A 333 -11.68 -11.16 19.32
CA GLY A 333 -10.53 -11.42 18.47
C GLY A 333 -10.34 -12.90 18.18
N CYS A 334 -9.68 -13.20 17.09
CA CYS A 334 -9.12 -14.50 16.76
C CYS A 334 -7.78 -14.32 16.03
N LEU A 335 -6.96 -15.37 16.01
CA LEU A 335 -5.73 -15.43 15.24
C LEU A 335 -6.03 -16.00 13.85
N LEU A 336 -5.71 -15.22 12.83
CA LEU A 336 -5.79 -15.61 11.43
C LEU A 336 -4.39 -15.91 10.92
N THR A 337 -4.18 -17.13 10.41
CA THR A 337 -2.94 -17.48 9.74
C THR A 337 -2.93 -16.88 8.34
N ILE A 338 -1.92 -16.05 8.07
CA ILE A 338 -1.64 -15.44 6.77
C ILE A 338 -0.58 -16.30 6.07
N ALA A 339 -0.88 -16.76 4.87
CA ALA A 339 0.01 -17.62 4.09
C ALA A 339 -0.02 -17.18 2.62
N ILE A 340 0.85 -16.23 2.29
CA ILE A 340 1.02 -15.76 0.91
C ILE A 340 2.09 -16.63 0.22
N PRO A 341 1.87 -17.08 -1.03
CA PRO A 341 2.87 -17.84 -1.75
C PRO A 341 4.22 -17.11 -1.84
N GLY A 342 5.29 -17.75 -1.38
CA GLY A 342 6.64 -17.18 -1.41
C GLY A 342 7.03 -16.39 -0.15
N THR A 343 6.15 -16.27 0.84
CA THR A 343 6.43 -15.63 2.13
C THR A 343 6.38 -16.65 3.27
N LYS A 344 6.89 -16.29 4.44
CA LYS A 344 6.75 -17.14 5.63
C LYS A 344 5.35 -16.92 6.21
N PRO A 345 4.59 -18.01 6.51
CA PRO A 345 3.32 -17.84 7.17
C PRO A 345 3.49 -17.14 8.53
N HIS A 346 2.60 -16.20 8.82
CA HIS A 346 2.58 -15.47 10.07
C HIS A 346 1.16 -15.30 10.59
N GLN A 347 1.00 -14.86 11.84
CA GLN A 347 -0.31 -14.63 12.44
C GLN A 347 -0.70 -13.17 12.35
N ALA A 348 -1.99 -12.94 12.16
CA ALA A 348 -2.63 -11.64 12.29
C ALA A 348 -3.79 -11.74 13.26
N VAL A 349 -4.00 -10.70 14.06
CA VAL A 349 -5.17 -10.58 14.92
C VAL A 349 -6.31 -10.00 14.10
N PHE A 350 -7.39 -10.77 13.97
CA PHE A 350 -8.64 -10.30 13.38
C PHE A 350 -9.67 -10.05 14.48
N VAL A 351 -10.34 -8.88 14.44
CA VAL A 351 -11.34 -8.50 15.45
C VAL A 351 -12.67 -8.16 14.80
N LYS A 352 -13.73 -8.78 15.34
CA LYS A 352 -15.11 -8.54 14.94
C LYS A 352 -15.90 -7.96 16.11
N LYS A 353 -16.83 -7.06 15.80
CA LYS A 353 -17.79 -6.49 16.74
C LYS A 353 -19.13 -6.32 16.05
N ALA A 354 -20.22 -6.72 16.70
CA ALA A 354 -21.59 -6.52 16.22
C ALA A 354 -21.81 -6.91 14.74
N GLY A 355 -21.21 -8.01 14.30
CA GLY A 355 -21.37 -8.49 12.92
C GLY A 355 -20.56 -7.75 11.85
N ALA A 356 -19.57 -6.94 12.22
CA ALA A 356 -18.70 -6.21 11.30
C ALA A 356 -17.22 -6.22 11.74
N ILE A 357 -16.33 -5.94 10.80
CA ILE A 357 -14.88 -5.88 10.99
C ILE A 357 -14.53 -4.64 11.81
N ARG A 358 -13.82 -4.83 12.92
CA ARG A 358 -13.34 -3.74 13.78
C ARG A 358 -11.87 -3.40 13.52
N THR A 359 -11.01 -4.42 13.45
CA THR A 359 -9.59 -4.27 13.10
C THR A 359 -9.01 -5.60 12.59
N PHE A 360 -7.89 -5.49 11.90
CA PHE A 360 -7.06 -6.57 11.40
C PHE A 360 -5.62 -6.04 11.34
N TYR A 361 -4.70 -6.72 12.00
CA TYR A 361 -3.31 -6.28 12.08
C TYR A 361 -2.37 -7.48 12.30
N PRO A 362 -1.13 -7.43 11.78
CA PRO A 362 -0.13 -8.47 12.05
C PRO A 362 0.31 -8.42 13.51
N ASP A 363 0.75 -9.55 14.04
CA ASP A 363 1.30 -9.61 15.38
C ASP A 363 2.58 -10.46 15.35
N ALA A 364 3.71 -9.86 15.71
CA ALA A 364 4.98 -10.56 15.78
C ALA A 364 5.02 -11.53 16.98
N THR A 365 4.24 -11.26 18.02
CA THR A 365 4.16 -12.05 19.26
C THR A 365 2.69 -12.27 19.67
N PRO A 366 1.91 -13.01 18.87
CA PRO A 366 0.48 -13.16 19.07
C PRO A 366 0.15 -13.80 20.42
N ASP A 367 -0.77 -13.20 21.18
CA ASP A 367 -1.29 -13.75 22.43
C ASP A 367 -2.30 -14.89 22.17
N THR A 368 -1.80 -16.12 22.19
CA THR A 368 -2.59 -17.34 22.00
C THR A 368 -3.48 -17.69 23.19
N ASN A 369 -3.26 -17.10 24.36
CA ASN A 369 -4.12 -17.30 25.53
C ASN A 369 -5.39 -16.45 25.43
N ARG A 370 -5.28 -15.28 24.81
CA ARG A 370 -6.40 -14.36 24.60
C ARG A 370 -7.21 -14.67 23.34
N ASN A 371 -6.55 -15.11 22.27
CA ASN A 371 -7.17 -15.30 20.96
C ASN A 371 -6.96 -16.75 20.46
N GLY A 372 -8.05 -17.48 20.26
CA GLY A 372 -8.03 -18.75 19.52
C GLY A 372 -7.98 -18.55 18.00
N SER A 373 -7.83 -19.63 17.23
CA SER A 373 -7.84 -19.56 15.77
C SER A 373 -9.20 -19.17 15.18
N CYS A 374 -9.20 -18.40 14.09
CA CYS A 374 -10.42 -17.92 13.44
C CYS A 374 -11.25 -19.01 12.76
N ASP A 375 -10.65 -20.15 12.43
CA ASP A 375 -11.30 -21.29 11.75
C ASP A 375 -11.92 -22.31 12.71
N GLN A 376 -11.71 -22.15 14.02
CA GLN A 376 -12.28 -23.04 15.02
C GLN A 376 -13.78 -22.78 15.18
N PRO A 377 -14.61 -23.83 15.34
CA PRO A 377 -16.00 -23.65 15.74
C PRO A 377 -16.03 -22.88 17.06
N THR A 378 -16.80 -21.80 17.12
CA THR A 378 -17.04 -21.06 18.37
C THR A 378 -17.65 -22.03 19.38
N ARG A 379 -16.99 -22.22 20.53
CA ARG A 379 -17.56 -22.94 21.67
C ARG A 379 -18.82 -22.27 22.20
#